data_AF-X1VH77-F1
#
_entry.id   AF-X1VH77-F1
#
_cell.length_a   1.000
_cell.length_b   1.000
_cell.length_c   1.000
_cell.angle_alpha   90.00
_cell.angle_beta   90.00
_cell.angle_gamma   90.00
#
_symmetry.space_group_name_H-M   'P 1'
#
loop_
_entity.id
_entity.type
_entity.pdbx_description
1 polymer ?
#
loop_
_entity_poly.entity_id
_entity_poly.type
_entity_poly.pdbx_seq_one_letter_code
_entity_poly.pdbx_strand_id
1 'polypeptide(L)' 'LVKRIHDSRNLTTLFVTHDLGALPVACDRVVLMKEGLIKAEGPPDKLLTDDNLSQLYDMPISAVEKRRREVILGQG' A
#
# COMPACT_ATOMS: atom_id res chain seq x y z
N LEU A 1 -12.15 7.61 10.34
CA LEU A 1 -12.49 7.17 11.71
C LEU A 1 -11.34 6.40 12.36
N VAL A 2 -10.85 5.32 11.74
CA VAL A 2 -9.73 4.49 12.24
C VAL A 2 -8.47 5.30 12.58
N LYS A 3 -8.04 6.20 11.68
CA LYS A 3 -6.90 7.11 11.95
C LYS A 3 -7.05 7.92 13.25
N ARG A 4 -8.22 8.51 13.49
CA ARG A 4 -8.48 9.31 14.71
C ARG A 4 -8.39 8.48 15.99
N ILE A 5 -8.80 7.21 15.95
CA ILE A 5 -8.73 6.30 17.10
C ILE A 5 -7.28 5.88 17.36
N HIS A 6 -6.53 5.59 16.29
CA HIS A 6 -5.10 5.32 16.36
C HIS A 6 -4.34 6.48 17.04
N ASP A 7 -4.50 7.70 16.51
CA ASP A 7 -3.79 8.89 16.98
C ASP A 7 -4.17 9.27 18.43
N SER A 8 -5.43 9.05 18.84
CA SER A 8 -5.92 9.44 20.17
C SER A 8 -5.71 8.39 21.27
N ARG A 9 -5.49 7.13 20.91
CA ARG A 9 -5.36 6.02 21.88
C ARG A 9 -4.04 5.27 21.79
N ASN A 10 -3.14 5.69 20.90
CA ASN A 10 -1.82 5.08 20.69
C ASN A 10 -1.90 3.56 20.44
N LEU A 11 -2.94 3.13 19.71
CA LEU A 11 -3.25 1.71 19.47
C LEU A 11 -2.57 1.22 18.20
N THR A 12 -1.95 0.05 18.17
CA THR A 12 -1.47 -0.53 16.91
C THR A 12 -2.65 -0.86 15.98
N THR A 13 -2.65 -0.32 14.76
CA THR A 13 -3.67 -0.60 13.74
C THR A 13 -3.06 -1.46 12.63
N LEU A 14 -3.65 -2.63 12.37
CA LEU A 14 -3.32 -3.45 11.22
C LEU A 14 -4.41 -3.33 10.16
N PHE A 15 -4.01 -3.00 8.94
CA PHE A 15 -4.90 -2.91 7.78
C PHE A 15 -4.41 -3.87 6.70
N VAL A 16 -5.31 -4.72 6.19
CA VAL A 16 -5.01 -5.71 5.15
C VAL A 16 -5.97 -5.45 3.99
N THR A 17 -5.42 -5.19 2.81
CA THR A 17 -6.19 -4.84 1.60
C THR A 17 -5.51 -5.41 0.36
N HIS A 18 -6.32 -5.72 -0.66
CA HIS A 18 -5.86 -6.01 -2.03
C HIS A 18 -5.98 -4.78 -2.94
N ASP A 19 -6.50 -3.68 -2.42
CA ASP A 19 -6.66 -2.42 -3.13
C ASP A 19 -5.71 -1.38 -2.53
N LEU A 20 -4.73 -0.96 -3.34
CA LEU A 20 -3.75 0.06 -2.98
C LEU A 20 -4.40 1.44 -2.81
N GLY A 21 -5.50 1.72 -3.51
CA GLY A 21 -6.28 2.95 -3.38
C GLY A 21 -7.02 3.07 -2.03
N ALA A 22 -7.25 1.94 -1.36
CA ALA A 22 -7.88 1.88 -0.04
C ALA A 22 -6.87 2.02 1.12
N LEU A 23 -5.56 2.07 0.85
CA LEU A 23 -4.55 2.21 1.90
C LEU A 23 -4.69 3.57 2.62
N PRO A 24 -4.78 3.58 3.97
CA PRO A 24 -4.81 4.81 4.73
C PRO A 24 -3.55 5.65 4.51
N VAL A 25 -3.72 6.97 4.35
CA VAL A 25 -2.62 7.96 4.28
C VAL A 25 -1.72 7.95 5.53
N ALA A 26 -2.18 7.32 6.61
CA ALA A 26 -1.54 7.30 7.91
C ALA A 26 -0.78 6.00 8.22
N CYS A 27 -0.54 5.14 7.23
CA CYS A 27 0.27 3.95 7.47
C CYS A 27 1.75 4.33 7.61
N ASP A 28 2.33 4.08 8.79
CA ASP A 28 3.76 4.29 9.03
C ASP A 28 4.62 3.17 8.40
N ARG A 29 4.04 1.98 8.24
CA ARG A 29 4.72 0.79 7.73
C ARG A 29 3.82 -0.02 6.81
N VAL A 30 4.41 -0.57 5.75
CA VAL A 30 3.76 -1.45 4.78
C VAL A 30 4.51 -2.77 4.76
N VAL A 31 3.76 -3.87 4.62
CA VAL A 31 4.28 -5.21 4.39
C VAL A 31 3.66 -5.72 3.09
N LEU A 32 4.50 -6.03 2.10
CA LEU A 32 4.07 -6.65 0.86
C LEU A 32 4.16 -8.17 1.03
N MET A 33 3.04 -8.86 0.80
CA MET A 33 2.94 -10.30 0.96
C MET A 33 2.42 -10.96 -0.30
N LYS A 34 3.07 -12.05 -0.71
CA LYS A 34 2.68 -12.86 -1.85
C LYS A 34 2.93 -14.34 -1.55
N GLU A 35 1.97 -15.20 -1.89
CA GLU A 35 2.08 -16.65 -1.70
C GLU A 35 2.40 -17.04 -0.24
N GLY A 36 1.85 -16.29 0.72
CA GLY A 36 2.10 -16.52 2.15
C GLY A 36 3.48 -16.05 2.64
N LEU A 37 4.29 -15.41 1.78
CA LEU A 37 5.62 -14.92 2.12
C LEU A 37 5.66 -13.40 2.15
N ILE A 38 6.40 -12.84 3.09
CA ILE A 38 6.75 -11.42 3.09
C ILE A 38 7.80 -11.19 2.00
N LYS A 39 7.46 -10.38 1.00
CA LYS A 39 8.36 -10.01 -0.09
C LYS A 39 9.13 -8.73 0.23
N ALA A 40 8.49 -7.78 0.93
CA ALA A 40 9.14 -6.55 1.38
C ALA A 40 8.44 -5.95 2.62
N GLU A 41 9.20 -5.23 3.44
CA GLU A 41 8.69 -4.48 4.61
C GLU A 41 9.45 -3.15 4.74
N GLY A 42 8.72 -2.07 5.05
CA GLY A 42 9.31 -0.73 5.12
C GLY A 42 8.29 0.40 5.06
N PRO A 43 8.75 1.65 5.00
CA PRO A 43 7.86 2.80 4.89
C PRO A 43 7.18 2.82 3.49
N PRO A 44 5.94 3.33 3.38
CA PRO A 44 5.15 3.28 2.15
C PRO A 44 5.85 3.89 0.94
N ASP A 45 6.61 4.98 1.14
CA ASP A 45 7.30 5.72 0.08
C ASP A 45 8.44 4.92 -0.59
N LYS A 46 9.00 3.93 0.10
CA LYS A 46 10.01 3.01 -0.46
C LYS A 46 9.42 1.75 -1.07
N LEU A 47 8.24 1.35 -0.60
CA LEU A 47 7.65 0.07 -1.00
C LEU A 47 6.58 0.17 -2.08
N LEU A 48 5.81 1.26 -2.12
CA LEU A 48 4.76 1.46 -3.12
C LEU A 48 5.34 2.01 -4.43
N THR A 49 6.24 1.23 -5.04
CA THR A 49 6.88 1.52 -6.33
C THR A 49 6.32 0.62 -7.43
N ASP A 50 6.40 1.06 -8.68
CA ASP A 50 5.94 0.32 -9.86
C ASP A 50 6.48 -1.12 -9.88
N ASP A 51 7.77 -1.27 -9.63
CA ASP A 51 8.45 -2.58 -9.64
C ASP A 51 7.91 -3.51 -8.55
N ASN A 52 7.88 -3.04 -7.30
CA ASN A 52 7.40 -3.83 -6.17
C ASN A 52 5.92 -4.22 -6.33
N LEU A 53 5.10 -3.28 -6.80
CA LEU A 53 3.67 -3.52 -7.01
C LEU A 53 3.45 -4.46 -8.19
N SER A 54 4.20 -4.30 -9.28
CA SER A 54 4.07 -5.18 -10.43
C SER A 54 4.44 -6.62 -10.09
N GLN A 55 5.50 -6.81 -9.30
CA GLN A 55 5.90 -8.14 -8.82
C GLN A 55 4.89 -8.73 -7.82
N LEU A 56 4.26 -7.88 -7.00
CA LEU A 56 3.26 -8.30 -6.01
C LEU A 56 1.97 -8.79 -6.66
N TYR A 57 1.50 -8.10 -7.69
CA TYR A 57 0.23 -8.40 -8.38
C TYR A 57 0.40 -9.21 -9.68
N ASP A 58 1.63 -9.59 -10.05
CA ASP A 58 1.95 -10.30 -11.31
C ASP A 58 1.45 -9.60 -12.58
N MET A 59 1.32 -8.28 -12.53
CA MET A 59 0.86 -7.47 -13.65
C MET A 59 1.59 -6.14 -13.67
N PRO A 60 1.85 -5.53 -14.84
CA PRO A 60 2.42 -4.19 -14.88
C PRO A 60 1.52 -3.18 -14.16
N ILE A 61 2.05 -2.57 -13.10
CA ILE A 61 1.41 -1.48 -12.36
C ILE A 61 2.32 -0.27 -12.45
N SER A 62 1.84 0.79 -13.09
CA SER A 62 2.46 2.10 -12.98
C SER A 62 2.00 2.75 -11.67
N ALA A 63 2.87 2.84 -10.67
CA ALA A 63 2.52 3.41 -9.39
C ALA A 63 2.37 4.93 -9.55
N VAL A 64 1.11 5.35 -9.44
CA VAL A 64 0.60 6.69 -9.17
C VAL A 64 1.67 7.75 -8.89
N GLU A 65 1.85 8.68 -9.83
CA GLU A 65 2.52 9.94 -9.54
C GLU A 65 1.86 10.61 -8.32
N LYS A 66 2.69 11.06 -7.39
CA LYS A 66 2.35 11.58 -6.04
C LYS A 66 1.45 12.83 -5.99
N ARG A 67 0.70 13.20 -7.04
CA ARG A 67 -0.26 14.31 -7.00
C ARG A 67 -1.55 13.96 -7.73
N ARG A 68 -2.63 13.84 -6.94
CA ARG A 68 -4.02 13.50 -7.33
C ARG A 68 -4.23 12.05 -7.78
N ARG A 69 -4.69 11.27 -6.79
CA ARG A 69 -5.69 10.20 -6.86
C ARG A 69 -6.08 9.77 -8.29
N GLU A 70 -5.38 8.78 -8.82
CA GLU A 70 -5.96 7.75 -9.70
C GLU A 70 -4.87 6.69 -9.94
N VAL A 71 -5.05 5.51 -9.35
CA VAL A 71 -4.33 4.31 -9.81
C VAL A 71 -4.97 3.94 -11.13
N ILE A 72 -4.36 4.34 -12.23
CA ILE A 72 -4.78 3.84 -13.55
C ILE A 72 -4.19 2.44 -13.67
N LEU A 73 -5.00 1.44 -13.32
CA LEU A 73 -4.75 0.06 -13.73
C LEU A 73 -4.89 0.03 -15.25
N GLY A 74 -3.77 0.09 -15.96
CA GLY A 74 -3.74 0.01 -17.41
C GLY A 74 -4.36 -1.31 -17.87
N GLN A 75 -5.51 -1.21 -18.53
CA GLN A 75 -6.08 -2.27 -19.35
C GLN A 75 -5.57 -2.02 -20.79
N GLY A 76 -4.80 -2.97 -21.35
CA GLY A 76 -4.46 -3.03 -22.77
C GLY A 76 -3.14 -2.39 -23.16
#